data_AF-A0A3P8SJD6-F1
#
_entry.id   AF-A0A3P8SJD6-F1
#
_cell.length_a   1.000
_cell.length_b   1.000
_cell.length_c   1.000
_cell.angle_alpha   90.00
_cell.angle_beta   90.00
_cell.angle_gamma   90.00
#
_symmetry.space_group_name_H-M   'P 1'
#
loop_
_entity.id
_entity.type
_entity.pdbx_description
1 polymer ?
#
loop_
_entity_poly.entity_id
_entity_poly.type
_entity_poly.pdbx_seq_one_letter_code
_entity_poly.pdbx_strand_id
1 'polypeptide(L)'
;MLADRLWKLIFWAFVANFRVSSVLNRDVKQYGKTYMFDCNEETCWNSDQGECQWVSLEFPKSVKVSELKVQFQGGFSAKTCTLEGCPKDGDSAVLSQFYPEDNNSLQSFPIQEAPAVDKVKIMFENSADFFGRIIVYSLDVLGERAS
;
A
#
# COMPACT_ATOMS: atom_id res chain seq x y z
N MET A 1 8.61 22.81 16.82
CA MET A 1 7.74 22.41 15.67
C MET A 1 8.50 21.82 14.47
N LEU A 2 9.83 21.68 14.50
CA LEU A 2 10.60 20.96 13.46
C LEU A 2 11.21 19.61 13.93
N ALA A 3 11.02 19.24 15.20
CA ALA A 3 11.59 18.02 15.77
C ALA A 3 10.67 16.79 15.70
N ASP A 4 9.37 16.96 15.43
CA ASP A 4 8.40 15.85 15.35
C ASP A 4 8.32 15.19 13.96
N ARG A 5 9.02 15.73 12.96
CA ARG A 5 9.00 15.21 11.57
C ARG A 5 10.10 14.19 11.27
N LEU A 6 11.00 13.91 12.21
CA LEU A 6 12.16 13.04 11.98
C LEU A 6 12.01 11.60 12.50
N TRP A 7 10.90 11.26 13.17
CA TRP A 7 10.70 9.93 13.76
C TRP A 7 9.42 9.22 13.29
N LYS A 8 8.65 9.82 12.37
CA LYS A 8 7.35 9.29 11.89
C LYS A 8 7.32 8.95 10.40
N LEU A 9 8.43 9.09 9.70
CA LEU A 9 8.62 8.73 8.30
C LEU A 9 9.77 7.72 8.27
N ILE A 10 9.73 6.55 7.63
CA ILE A 10 8.88 6.03 6.57
C ILE A 10 9.34 4.57 6.45
N PHE A 11 8.43 3.62 6.24
CA PHE A 11 8.83 2.24 5.95
C PHE A 11 9.64 2.08 4.67
N TRP A 12 9.48 2.95 3.67
CA TRP A 12 10.18 2.89 2.38
C TRP A 12 11.71 2.86 2.47
N ALA A 13 12.33 3.55 3.45
CA ALA A 13 13.78 3.49 3.67
C ALA A 13 14.25 2.10 4.16
N PHE A 14 13.31 1.27 4.62
CA PHE A 14 13.53 -0.05 5.19
C PHE A 14 12.73 -1.14 4.49
N VAL A 15 12.05 -0.91 3.37
CA VAL A 15 11.41 -2.00 2.61
C VAL A 15 12.51 -2.76 1.87
N ALA A 16 12.68 -4.05 2.17
CA ALA A 16 13.66 -4.90 1.50
C ALA A 16 13.19 -5.28 0.09
N ASN A 17 11.89 -5.51 -0.06
CA ASN A 17 11.29 -5.86 -1.33
C ASN A 17 9.83 -5.39 -1.37
N PHE A 18 9.38 -4.96 -2.54
CA PHE A 18 7.97 -4.72 -2.77
C PHE A 18 7.55 -5.32 -4.10
N ARG A 19 6.34 -5.86 -4.16
CA ARG A 19 5.77 -6.50 -5.34
C ARG A 19 4.36 -5.98 -5.58
N VAL A 20 3.93 -6.04 -6.82
CA VAL A 20 2.58 -5.70 -7.24
C VAL A 20 2.01 -6.85 -8.05
N SER A 21 0.69 -6.96 -8.10
CA SER A 21 -0.03 -7.94 -8.91
C SER A 21 0.34 -7.87 -10.38
N SER A 22 0.34 -6.65 -10.93
CA SER A 22 0.53 -6.39 -12.36
C SER A 22 0.98 -4.94 -12.60
N VAL A 23 1.40 -4.65 -13.82
CA VAL A 23 1.67 -3.30 -14.32
C VAL A 23 1.05 -3.20 -15.70
N LEU A 24 0.29 -2.14 -15.97
CA LEU A 24 -0.41 -1.92 -17.23
C LEU A 24 0.56 -2.10 -18.42
N ASN A 25 0.21 -3.00 -19.35
CA ASN A 25 1.03 -3.34 -20.52
C ASN A 25 2.48 -3.76 -20.22
N ARG A 26 2.77 -4.13 -18.96
CA ARG A 26 4.14 -4.36 -18.45
C ARG A 26 5.07 -3.15 -18.59
N ASP A 27 4.51 -1.95 -18.78
CA ASP A 27 5.29 -0.72 -18.93
C ASP A 27 5.73 -0.19 -17.56
N VAL A 28 6.79 -0.80 -17.03
CA VAL A 28 7.41 -0.40 -15.77
C VAL A 28 8.05 0.99 -15.82
N LYS A 29 8.31 1.54 -17.01
CA LYS A 29 8.89 2.87 -17.16
C LYS A 29 7.84 3.96 -16.98
N GLN A 30 6.60 3.70 -17.35
CA GLN A 30 5.53 4.68 -17.22
C GLN A 30 4.62 4.43 -16.00
N TYR A 31 4.44 3.18 -15.59
CA TYR A 31 3.45 2.79 -14.59
C TYR A 31 4.04 1.92 -13.45
N GLY A 32 5.34 2.08 -13.20
CA GLY A 32 6.08 1.26 -12.26
C GLY A 32 5.63 1.44 -10.81
N LYS A 33 5.67 0.34 -10.05
CA LYS A 33 5.38 0.30 -8.61
C LYS A 33 6.21 1.28 -7.75
N THR A 34 7.39 1.69 -8.21
CA THR A 34 8.24 2.67 -7.52
C THR A 34 7.59 4.05 -7.43
N TYR A 35 6.70 4.37 -8.36
CA TYR A 35 6.05 5.68 -8.43
C TYR A 35 5.04 5.92 -7.32
N MET A 36 4.59 4.89 -6.60
CA MET A 36 3.80 5.10 -5.37
C MET A 36 4.62 5.76 -4.24
N PHE A 37 5.95 5.86 -4.37
CA PHE A 37 6.89 6.22 -3.29
C PHE A 37 7.86 7.33 -3.66
N ASP A 38 7.73 7.94 -4.85
CA ASP A 38 8.66 8.96 -5.34
C ASP A 38 8.25 10.40 -4.97
N CYS A 39 7.12 10.56 -4.27
CA CYS A 39 6.52 11.84 -3.91
C CYS A 39 6.25 12.76 -5.12
N ASN A 40 6.01 12.19 -6.30
CA ASN A 40 5.68 12.93 -7.51
C ASN A 40 4.20 12.72 -7.87
N GLU A 41 3.46 13.82 -7.94
CA GLU A 41 2.01 13.81 -8.21
C GLU A 41 1.68 13.45 -9.67
N GLU A 42 2.67 13.44 -10.57
CA GLU A 42 2.48 13.12 -11.99
C GLU A 42 2.73 11.65 -12.35
N THR A 43 3.33 10.88 -11.43
CA THR A 43 3.69 9.47 -11.65
C THR A 43 2.83 8.56 -10.76
N CYS A 44 2.53 7.36 -11.25
CA CYS A 44 1.68 6.43 -10.53
C CYS A 44 2.04 4.97 -10.82
N TRP A 45 1.67 4.08 -9.91
CA TRP A 45 1.47 2.69 -10.28
C TRP A 45 0.10 2.53 -10.92
N ASN A 46 0.05 1.87 -12.07
CA ASN A 46 -1.17 1.50 -12.77
C ASN A 46 -1.18 -0.01 -12.99
N SER A 47 -2.16 -0.70 -12.43
CA SER A 47 -2.31 -2.13 -12.61
C SER A 47 -2.83 -2.45 -14.02
N ASP A 48 -2.61 -3.68 -14.47
CA ASP A 48 -3.39 -4.23 -15.57
C ASP A 48 -4.81 -4.59 -15.09
N GLN A 49 -5.69 -4.97 -16.01
CA GLN A 49 -7.05 -5.44 -15.71
C GLN A 49 -7.03 -6.72 -14.84
N GLY A 50 -8.07 -6.91 -14.03
CA GLY A 50 -8.23 -8.12 -13.21
C GLY A 50 -9.14 -7.92 -12.01
N GLU A 51 -9.67 -9.03 -11.46
CA GLU A 51 -10.69 -9.00 -10.40
C GLU A 51 -10.17 -8.46 -9.05
N CYS A 52 -8.89 -8.66 -8.76
CA CYS A 52 -8.24 -8.17 -7.55
C CYS A 52 -6.77 -7.84 -7.82
N GLN A 53 -6.38 -6.62 -7.45
CA GLN A 53 -5.01 -6.13 -7.55
C GLN A 53 -4.39 -6.07 -6.15
N TRP A 54 -3.07 -6.07 -6.06
CA TRP A 54 -2.45 -6.04 -4.74
C TRP A 54 -1.05 -5.42 -4.76
N VAL A 55 -0.65 -4.89 -3.61
CA VAL A 55 0.70 -4.45 -3.30
C VAL A 55 1.19 -5.25 -2.11
N SER A 56 2.43 -5.73 -2.14
CA SER A 56 3.04 -6.44 -1.01
C SER A 56 4.39 -5.85 -0.70
N LEU A 57 4.64 -5.64 0.60
CA LEU A 57 5.88 -5.08 1.14
C LEU A 57 6.50 -6.08 2.10
N GLU A 58 7.79 -6.31 1.96
CA GLU A 58 8.59 -7.18 2.83
C GLU A 58 9.64 -6.33 3.55
N PHE A 59 9.76 -6.57 4.85
CA PHE A 59 10.62 -5.81 5.76
C PHE A 59 11.82 -6.67 6.19
N PRO A 60 13.01 -6.07 6.35
CA PRO A 60 14.21 -6.76 6.81
C PRO A 60 14.14 -7.13 8.30
N LYS A 61 13.21 -6.52 9.04
CA LYS A 61 12.92 -6.80 10.45
C LYS A 61 11.41 -6.72 10.67
N SER A 62 10.91 -7.51 11.61
CA SER A 62 9.51 -7.49 11.99
C SER A 62 9.08 -6.13 12.51
N VAL A 63 7.85 -5.76 12.21
CA VAL A 63 7.31 -4.43 12.46
C VAL A 63 5.85 -4.46 12.90
N LYS A 64 5.41 -3.40 13.57
CA LYS A 64 4.00 -3.18 13.93
C LYS A 64 3.46 -2.02 13.12
N VAL A 65 2.46 -2.29 12.29
CA VAL A 65 1.84 -1.28 11.42
C VAL A 65 0.75 -0.54 12.20
N SER A 66 0.74 0.79 12.12
CA SER A 66 -0.20 1.64 12.84
C SER A 66 -1.12 2.45 11.91
N GLU A 67 -0.72 2.71 10.67
CA GLU A 67 -1.51 3.51 9.74
C GLU A 67 -1.11 3.20 8.29
N LEU A 68 -2.10 3.17 7.39
CA LEU A 68 -1.91 3.11 5.95
C LEU A 68 -2.47 4.40 5.34
N LYS A 69 -1.72 5.03 4.45
CA LYS A 69 -2.20 6.15 3.64
C LYS A 69 -2.11 5.80 2.18
N VAL A 70 -3.14 6.13 1.42
CA VAL A 70 -3.19 5.83 -0.01
C VAL A 70 -3.92 6.94 -0.75
N GLN A 71 -3.39 7.29 -1.92
CA GLN A 71 -4.00 8.21 -2.86
C GLN A 71 -4.27 7.49 -4.16
N PHE A 72 -5.54 7.30 -4.48
CA PHE A 72 -5.98 6.71 -5.73
C PHE A 72 -6.18 7.77 -6.82
N GLN A 73 -6.31 7.33 -8.06
CA GLN A 73 -7.00 8.09 -9.08
C GLN A 73 -8.51 7.82 -9.00
N GLY A 74 -9.32 8.87 -8.95
CA GLY A 74 -10.79 8.76 -9.05
C GLY A 74 -11.21 8.02 -10.33
N GLY A 75 -12.19 7.13 -10.20
CA GLY A 75 -12.60 6.17 -11.21
C GLY A 75 -11.79 4.87 -11.23
N PHE A 76 -10.69 4.78 -10.46
CA PHE A 76 -9.78 3.63 -10.39
C PHE A 76 -9.46 3.22 -8.95
N SER A 77 -10.25 3.68 -7.99
CA SER A 77 -10.06 3.37 -6.57
C SER A 77 -10.60 1.99 -6.24
N ALA A 78 -9.98 1.32 -5.27
CA ALA A 78 -10.56 0.13 -4.66
C ALA A 78 -11.74 0.53 -3.77
N LYS A 79 -12.87 -0.19 -3.84
CA LYS A 79 -14.00 0.04 -2.91
C LYS A 79 -13.81 -0.70 -1.59
N THR A 80 -12.99 -1.74 -1.58
CA THR A 80 -12.65 -2.51 -0.39
C THR A 80 -11.16 -2.81 -0.41
N CYS A 81 -10.49 -2.54 0.69
CA CYS A 81 -9.10 -2.88 0.87
C CYS A 81 -8.95 -3.80 2.08
N THR A 82 -8.23 -4.89 1.89
CA THR A 82 -7.88 -5.83 2.97
C THR A 82 -6.37 -5.77 3.19
N LEU A 83 -5.95 -5.38 4.39
CA LEU A 83 -4.56 -5.42 4.80
C LEU A 83 -4.30 -6.73 5.52
N GLU A 84 -3.44 -7.55 4.94
CA GLU A 84 -2.91 -8.75 5.55
C GLU A 84 -1.48 -8.53 6.05
N GLY A 85 -1.15 -9.23 7.13
CA GLY A 85 0.17 -9.26 7.75
C GLY A 85 0.64 -10.70 7.90
N CYS A 86 1.90 -10.94 7.56
CA CYS A 86 2.52 -12.26 7.59
C CYS A 86 3.82 -12.17 8.41
N PRO A 87 3.91 -12.88 9.54
CA PRO A 87 5.19 -13.15 10.21
C PRO A 87 6.08 -14.04 9.34
N LYS A 88 7.39 -14.03 9.61
CA LYS A 88 8.40 -14.78 8.82
C LYS A 88 8.14 -16.29 8.73
N ASP A 89 7.68 -16.89 9.83
CA ASP A 89 7.45 -18.33 9.96
C ASP A 89 5.99 -18.65 10.34
N GLY A 90 5.04 -17.79 9.95
CA GLY A 90 3.63 -17.91 10.30
C GLY A 90 2.69 -17.70 9.12
N ASP A 91 1.40 -17.97 9.37
CA ASP A 91 0.35 -17.74 8.39
C ASP A 91 -0.02 -16.26 8.27
N SER A 92 -0.51 -15.88 7.07
CA SER A 92 -1.05 -14.55 6.82
C SER A 92 -2.35 -14.36 7.61
N ALA A 93 -2.49 -13.21 8.27
CA ALA A 93 -3.71 -12.83 8.99
C ALA A 93 -4.17 -11.43 8.56
N VAL A 94 -5.50 -11.22 8.55
CA VAL A 94 -6.07 -9.90 8.28
C VAL A 94 -5.78 -8.98 9.47
N LEU A 95 -5.08 -7.88 9.21
CA LEU A 95 -4.79 -6.83 10.18
C LEU A 95 -5.89 -5.77 10.22
N SER A 96 -6.45 -5.43 9.07
CA SER A 96 -7.50 -4.41 8.96
C SER A 96 -8.22 -4.50 7.62
N GLN A 97 -9.45 -3.98 7.59
CA GLN A 97 -10.22 -3.76 6.37
C GLN A 97 -10.70 -2.31 6.34
N PHE A 98 -10.55 -1.65 5.20
CA PHE A 98 -10.93 -0.25 5.02
C PHE A 98 -11.55 0.02 3.65
N TYR A 99 -12.27 1.14 3.56
CA TYR A 99 -13.15 1.47 2.43
C TYR A 99 -12.82 2.87 1.92
N PRO A 100 -11.91 3.00 0.95
CA PRO A 100 -11.58 4.28 0.36
C PRO A 100 -12.76 4.89 -0.41
N GLU A 101 -12.84 6.21 -0.37
CA GLU A 101 -13.67 6.98 -1.30
C GLU A 101 -13.05 7.00 -2.69
N ASP A 102 -13.88 6.99 -3.73
CA ASP A 102 -13.41 7.07 -5.12
C ASP A 102 -13.10 8.51 -5.53
N ASN A 103 -11.96 9.02 -5.07
CA ASN A 103 -11.48 10.37 -5.35
C ASN A 103 -9.93 10.46 -5.35
N ASN A 104 -9.41 11.64 -5.67
CA ASN A 104 -7.96 11.90 -5.78
C ASN A 104 -7.30 12.34 -4.46
N SER A 105 -8.02 12.32 -3.34
CA SER A 105 -7.49 12.79 -2.06
C SER A 105 -6.59 11.71 -1.44
N LEU A 106 -5.53 12.14 -0.75
CA LEU A 106 -4.79 11.25 0.14
C LEU A 106 -5.69 10.87 1.33
N GLN A 107 -5.94 9.57 1.48
CA GLN A 107 -6.81 9.02 2.53
C GLN A 107 -5.96 8.27 3.56
N SER A 108 -6.32 8.35 4.83
CA SER A 108 -5.55 7.75 5.95
C SER A 108 -6.42 6.78 6.74
N PHE A 109 -5.90 5.59 6.98
CA PHE A 109 -6.59 4.47 7.61
C PHE A 109 -5.76 3.98 8.81
N PRO A 110 -6.18 4.30 10.05
CA PRO A 110 -5.49 3.82 11.24
C PRO A 110 -5.70 2.30 11.42
N ILE A 111 -4.67 1.63 11.91
CA ILE A 111 -4.66 0.18 12.16
C ILE A 111 -4.47 -0.03 13.66
N GLN A 112 -5.44 -0.70 14.27
CA GLN A 112 -5.46 -0.91 15.72
C GLN A 112 -4.74 -2.22 16.05
N GLU A 113 -3.82 -2.16 17.02
CA GLU A 113 -3.24 -3.33 17.69
C GLU A 113 -2.67 -4.42 16.76
N ALA A 114 -2.02 -4.03 15.65
CA ALA A 114 -1.44 -5.02 14.73
C ALA A 114 -0.30 -5.82 15.41
N PRO A 115 -0.27 -7.16 15.25
CA PRO A 115 0.88 -7.96 15.64
C PRO A 115 2.15 -7.56 14.87
N ALA A 116 3.29 -8.00 15.38
CA ALA A 116 4.55 -7.86 14.66
C ALA A 116 4.53 -8.77 13.40
N VAL A 117 4.86 -8.20 12.25
CA VAL A 117 4.86 -8.88 10.94
C VAL A 117 6.12 -8.55 10.15
N ASP A 118 6.53 -9.46 9.28
CA ASP A 118 7.70 -9.30 8.42
C ASP A 118 7.30 -8.90 7.00
N LYS A 119 6.04 -9.12 6.65
CA LYS A 119 5.46 -8.77 5.37
C LYS A 119 4.04 -8.26 5.55
N VAL A 120 3.66 -7.30 4.72
CA VAL A 120 2.27 -6.92 4.53
C VAL A 120 1.84 -7.10 3.09
N LYS A 121 0.54 -7.33 2.90
CA LYS A 121 -0.10 -7.38 1.59
C LYS A 121 -1.41 -6.61 1.65
N ILE A 122 -1.55 -5.63 0.78
CA ILE A 122 -2.76 -4.84 0.62
C ILE A 122 -3.47 -5.41 -0.61
N MET A 123 -4.65 -5.95 -0.39
CA MET A 123 -5.55 -6.42 -1.44
C MET A 123 -6.50 -5.29 -1.81
N PHE A 124 -6.58 -4.97 -3.08
CA PHE A 124 -7.48 -3.99 -3.67
C PHE A 124 -8.61 -4.73 -4.38
N GLU A 125 -9.80 -4.66 -3.80
CA GLU A 125 -10.97 -5.43 -4.18
C GLU A 125 -12.07 -4.48 -4.68
N ASN A 126 -12.93 -5.00 -5.55
CA ASN A 126 -14.11 -4.27 -6.04
C ASN A 126 -13.74 -2.89 -6.62
N SER A 127 -12.85 -2.82 -7.61
CA SER A 127 -12.46 -1.53 -8.21
C SER A 127 -13.67 -0.72 -8.71
N ALA A 128 -13.53 0.61 -8.68
CA ALA A 128 -14.42 1.53 -9.37
C ALA A 128 -14.31 1.42 -10.91
N ASP A 129 -13.14 1.03 -11.43
CA ASP A 129 -12.92 0.79 -12.85
C ASP A 129 -13.60 -0.51 -13.30
N PHE A 130 -14.28 -0.47 -14.45
CA PHE A 130 -15.03 -1.61 -14.98
C PHE A 130 -14.15 -2.84 -15.28
N PHE A 131 -12.87 -2.62 -15.63
CA PHE A 131 -11.92 -3.69 -15.92
C PHE A 131 -11.11 -4.12 -14.68
N GLY A 132 -11.41 -3.56 -13.50
CA GLY A 132 -10.74 -3.92 -12.27
C GLY A 132 -9.34 -3.32 -12.11
N ARG A 133 -8.99 -2.30 -12.90
CA ARG A 133 -7.69 -1.63 -12.76
C ARG A 133 -7.66 -0.77 -11.50
N ILE A 134 -6.46 -0.62 -10.96
CA ILE A 134 -6.18 0.23 -9.81
C ILE A 134 -5.04 1.19 -10.17
N ILE A 135 -5.22 2.46 -9.85
CA ILE A 135 -4.19 3.49 -10.03
C ILE A 135 -3.89 4.14 -8.68
N VAL A 136 -2.63 4.09 -8.27
CA VAL A 136 -2.14 4.65 -7.00
C VAL A 136 -1.01 5.62 -7.26
N TYR A 137 -1.20 6.87 -6.83
CA TYR A 137 -0.19 7.92 -6.88
C TYR A 137 0.74 7.88 -5.67
N SER A 138 0.18 7.65 -4.49
CA SER A 138 0.94 7.61 -3.24
C SER A 138 0.45 6.48 -2.36
N LEU A 139 1.39 5.76 -1.75
CA LEU A 139 1.11 4.78 -0.72
C LEU A 139 2.15 4.94 0.39
N ASP A 140 1.68 5.06 1.63
CA ASP A 140 2.51 5.04 2.83
C ASP A 140 2.00 3.97 3.79
N VAL A 141 2.93 3.19 4.32
CA VAL A 141 2.69 2.31 5.46
C VAL A 141 3.51 2.88 6.61
N LEU A 142 2.87 3.13 7.75
CA LEU A 142 3.44 3.77 8.92
C LEU A 142 3.34 2.85 10.14
N GLY A 143 4.24 3.05 11.10
CA GLY A 143 4.38 2.19 12.27
C GLY A 143 5.80 2.18 12.81
N GLU A 144 6.15 1.13 13.55
CA GLU A 144 7.42 1.00 14.26
C GLU A 144 8.05 -0.39 14.08
N ARG A 145 9.35 -0.49 14.33
CA ARG A 145 10.03 -1.80 14.39
C ARG A 145 9.54 -2.55 15.63
N ALA A 146 9.31 -3.85 15.50
CA ALA A 146 9.13 -4.69 16.66
C ALA A 146 10.46 -4.76 17.44
N SER A 147 10.36 -4.60 18.75
CA SER A 147 11.46 -4.69 19.72
C SER A 147 12.00 -6.11 19.85
#